data_AF-C4YJW9-F1
#
_entry.id   AF-C4YJW9-F1
#
_cell.length_a   1.000
_cell.length_b   1.000
_cell.length_c   1.000
_cell.angle_alpha   90.00
_cell.angle_beta   90.00
_cell.angle_gamma   90.00
#
_symmetry.space_group_name_H-M   'P 1'
#
loop_
_entity.id
_entity.type
_entity.pdbx_description
1 polymer ?
#
loop_
_entity_poly.entity_id
_entity_poly.type
_entity_poly.pdbx_seq_one_letter_code
_entity_poly.pdbx_strand_id
1 'polypeptide(L)'
;MSADGKKEDNLETGEKIDGELQVKLGDKFFPISRFAKPHAVVHPADHHSKVDANKFPDVEPEQKQKEDLKEFNQQVLKPDINKPKVDPNSFPDIEPEAKEREAKLEAERLKKSQ
;
A
#
# COMPACT_ATOMS: atom_id res chain seq x y z
N MET A 1 -32.91 -5.19 -1.62
CA MET A 1 -31.56 -4.78 -1.19
C MET A 1 -31.14 -5.80 -0.14
N SER A 2 -30.25 -6.71 -0.51
CA SER A 2 -29.89 -7.87 0.30
C SER A 2 -28.87 -7.50 1.37
N ALA A 3 -29.04 -8.10 2.53
CA ALA A 3 -28.36 -7.81 3.79
C ALA A 3 -26.83 -7.90 3.72
N ASP A 4 -26.16 -6.91 4.30
CA ASP A 4 -24.75 -6.96 4.70
C ASP A 4 -24.57 -8.05 5.76
N GLY A 5 -24.21 -9.25 5.30
CA GLY A 5 -23.83 -10.36 6.17
C GLY A 5 -22.52 -10.03 6.88
N LYS A 6 -22.59 -9.75 8.18
CA LYS A 6 -21.42 -9.79 9.06
C LYS A 6 -20.85 -11.20 8.99
N LYS A 7 -19.66 -11.36 8.43
CA LYS A 7 -18.87 -12.58 8.59
C LYS A 7 -18.39 -12.59 10.03
N GLU A 8 -19.11 -13.32 10.88
CA GLU A 8 -18.58 -13.71 12.17
C GLU A 8 -17.47 -14.71 11.89
N ASP A 9 -16.23 -14.31 12.15
CA ASP A 9 -15.08 -15.20 12.12
C ASP A 9 -15.28 -16.22 13.25
N ASN A 10 -15.98 -17.31 12.94
CA ASN A 10 -16.19 -18.43 13.83
C ASN A 10 -14.83 -19.11 14.05
N LEU A 11 -14.13 -18.71 15.12
CA LEU A 11 -12.99 -19.44 15.63
C LEU A 11 -13.50 -20.73 16.27
N GLU A 12 -13.55 -21.81 15.48
CA GLU A 12 -13.73 -23.17 16.01
C GLU A 12 -12.64 -23.43 17.04
N THR A 13 -13.03 -23.37 18.32
CA THR A 13 -12.14 -23.65 19.44
C THR A 13 -12.07 -25.15 19.57
N GLY A 14 -10.93 -25.72 19.19
CA GLY A 14 -10.69 -27.15 19.25
C GLY A 14 -10.41 -27.65 20.67
N GLU A 15 -10.27 -28.96 20.80
CA GLU A 15 -9.98 -29.63 22.06
C GLU A 15 -8.69 -29.11 22.72
N LYS A 16 -8.68 -29.11 24.06
CA LYS A 16 -7.47 -28.81 24.84
C LYS A 16 -6.55 -30.02 24.78
N ILE A 17 -5.41 -29.87 24.12
CA ILE A 17 -4.36 -30.89 24.06
C ILE A 17 -3.25 -30.41 24.99
N ASP A 18 -2.84 -31.25 25.94
CA ASP A 18 -1.83 -30.94 26.97
C ASP A 18 -2.14 -29.68 27.79
N GLY A 19 -3.43 -29.36 27.96
CA GLY A 19 -3.90 -28.19 28.70
C GLY A 19 -3.85 -26.87 27.93
N GLU A 20 -3.29 -26.84 26.71
CA GLU A 20 -3.31 -25.67 25.83
C GLU A 20 -4.46 -25.74 24.82
N LEU A 21 -5.11 -24.60 24.62
CA LEU A 21 -6.20 -24.48 23.64
C LEU A 21 -5.60 -24.38 22.23
N GLN A 22 -6.05 -25.26 21.33
CA GLN A 22 -5.65 -25.23 19.92
C GLN A 22 -6.71 -24.52 19.08
N VAL A 23 -6.25 -23.66 18.17
CA VAL A 23 -7.09 -22.92 17.23
C VAL A 23 -6.77 -23.39 15.81
N LYS A 24 -7.82 -23.67 15.04
CA LYS A 24 -7.69 -24.03 13.63
C LYS A 24 -7.44 -22.78 12.79
N LEU A 25 -6.35 -22.75 12.04
CA LEU A 25 -6.00 -21.70 11.09
C LEU A 25 -5.72 -22.33 9.73
N GLY A 26 -6.68 -22.20 8.81
CA GLY A 26 -6.67 -22.95 7.55
C GLY A 26 -6.74 -24.46 7.80
N ASP A 27 -5.83 -25.22 7.19
CA ASP A 27 -5.77 -26.69 7.31
C ASP A 27 -4.91 -27.19 8.48
N LYS A 28 -4.45 -26.29 9.37
CA LYS A 28 -3.52 -26.61 10.46
C LYS A 28 -4.04 -26.12 11.81
N PHE A 29 -3.69 -26.84 12.88
CA PHE A 29 -3.98 -26.45 14.26
C PHE A 29 -2.75 -25.82 14.93
N PHE A 30 -2.95 -24.73 15.66
CA PHE A 30 -1.89 -24.02 16.37
C PHE A 30 -2.30 -23.71 17.81
N PRO A 31 -1.39 -23.83 18.78
CA PRO A 31 -1.68 -23.44 20.16
C PRO A 31 -1.80 -21.91 20.27
N ILE A 32 -2.74 -21.44 21.11
CA ILE A 32 -2.95 -19.99 21.32
C ILE A 32 -1.69 -19.28 21.85
N SER A 33 -0.87 -19.99 22.62
CA SER A 33 0.42 -19.50 23.14
C SER A 33 1.37 -18.96 22.06
N ARG A 34 1.26 -19.43 20.81
CA ARG A 34 2.04 -18.89 19.68
C ARG A 34 1.63 -17.49 19.26
N PHE A 35 0.36 -17.12 19.48
CA PHE A 35 -0.19 -15.82 19.10
C PHE A 35 -0.21 -14.86 20.28
N ALA A 36 -0.62 -15.35 21.45
CA ALA A 36 -0.73 -14.57 22.68
C ALA A 36 0.59 -14.56 23.47
N LYS A 37 1.67 -14.10 22.83
CA LYS A 37 2.92 -13.82 23.57
C LYS A 37 2.64 -12.71 24.59
N PRO A 38 3.20 -12.77 25.81
CA PRO A 38 3.07 -11.67 26.75
C PRO A 38 3.63 -10.40 26.10
N HIS A 39 2.82 -9.34 26.04
CA HIS A 39 3.33 -8.03 25.66
C HIS A 39 4.34 -7.60 26.72
N ALA A 40 5.60 -7.39 26.33
CA ALA A 40 6.57 -6.79 27.22
C ALA A 40 6.06 -5.39 27.56
N VAL A 41 5.69 -5.17 28.83
CA VAL A 41 5.38 -3.85 29.34
C VAL A 41 6.68 -3.09 29.38
N VAL A 42 6.88 -2.31 28.34
CA VAL A 42 7.99 -1.40 28.23
C VAL A 42 7.70 -0.23 29.18
N HIS A 43 8.51 -0.05 30.22
CA HIS A 43 8.36 1.12 31.07
C HIS A 43 9.04 2.31 30.40
N PRO A 44 8.47 3.53 30.47
CA PRO A 44 9.09 4.72 29.90
C PRO A 44 10.48 5.00 30.50
N ALA A 45 10.73 4.53 31.72
CA ALA A 45 12.04 4.57 32.36
C ALA A 45 13.13 3.79 31.60
N ASP A 46 12.75 2.76 30.84
CA ASP A 46 13.67 1.92 30.06
C ASP A 46 14.09 2.58 28.74
N HIS A 47 13.44 3.68 28.37
CA HIS A 47 13.67 4.41 27.10
C HIS A 47 14.32 5.79 27.26
N HIS A 48 14.86 6.12 28.42
CA HIS A 48 15.61 7.37 28.53
C HIS A 48 16.89 7.30 27.70
N SER A 49 16.91 8.04 26.60
CA SER A 49 18.11 8.29 25.81
C SER A 49 19.12 9.00 26.72
N LYS A 50 20.21 8.31 27.06
CA LYS A 50 21.35 8.91 27.77
C LYS A 50 22.14 9.79 26.79
N VAL A 51 21.56 10.93 26.40
CA VAL A 51 22.23 11.91 25.55
C VAL A 51 22.98 12.86 26.47
N ASP A 52 24.31 12.83 26.37
CA ASP A 52 25.18 13.79 27.05
C ASP A 52 24.92 15.19 26.45
N ALA A 53 24.87 16.22 27.30
CA ALA A 53 24.59 17.59 26.89
C ALA A 53 25.62 18.11 25.86
N ASN A 54 26.84 17.53 25.87
CA ASN A 54 27.90 17.85 24.92
C ASN A 54 27.90 16.96 23.67
N LYS A 55 26.88 16.11 23.49
CA LYS A 55 26.76 15.15 22.38
C LYS A 55 25.75 15.60 21.33
N PHE A 56 25.14 16.76 21.53
CA PHE A 56 24.41 17.42 20.46
C PHE A 56 25.41 17.85 19.39
N PRO A 57 25.20 17.48 18.12
CA PRO A 57 26.08 17.93 17.05
C PRO A 57 26.09 19.45 17.00
N ASP A 58 27.27 20.04 16.82
CA ASP A 58 27.41 21.48 16.63
C ASP A 58 26.49 21.91 15.49
N VAL A 59 25.63 22.90 15.77
CA VAL A 59 24.71 23.46 14.79
C VAL A 59 25.55 24.02 13.65
N GLU A 60 25.41 23.43 12.46
CA GLU A 60 26.17 23.87 11.29
C GLU A 60 25.90 25.35 11.00
N PRO A 61 26.91 26.11 10.51
CA PRO A 61 26.74 27.52 10.20
C PRO A 61 25.61 27.72 9.18
N GLU A 62 24.81 28.77 9.38
CA GLU A 62 23.59 29.05 8.59
C GLU A 62 23.80 29.07 7.06
N GLN A 63 25.04 29.34 6.60
CA GLN A 63 25.37 29.31 5.18
C GLN A 63 25.26 27.90 4.58
N LYS A 64 25.75 26.87 5.28
CA LYS A 64 25.62 25.47 4.82
C LYS A 64 24.16 25.04 4.76
N GLN A 65 23.38 25.41 5.76
CA GLN A 65 21.94 25.12 5.80
C GLN A 65 21.19 25.73 4.60
N LYS A 66 21.59 26.92 4.15
CA LYS A 66 21.01 27.58 2.96
C LYS A 66 21.45 26.92 1.65
N GLU A 67 22.68 26.42 1.58
CA GLU A 67 23.19 25.68 0.43
C GLU A 67 22.46 24.33 0.27
N ASP A 68 22.32 23.57 1.36
CA ASP A 68 21.58 22.30 1.38
C ASP A 68 20.10 22.48 0.99
N LEU A 69 19.46 23.56 1.48
CA LEU A 69 18.09 23.89 1.09
C LEU A 69 17.99 24.18 -0.41
N LYS A 70 19.00 24.84 -0.98
CA LYS A 70 19.03 25.20 -2.41
C LYS A 70 19.26 23.96 -3.28
N GLU A 71 20.11 23.04 -2.83
CA GLU A 71 20.36 21.77 -3.51
C GLU A 71 19.12 20.85 -3.47
N PHE A 72 18.46 20.76 -2.31
CA PHE A 72 17.19 20.03 -2.16
C PHE A 72 16.11 20.55 -3.11
N ASN A 73 15.94 21.88 -3.20
CA ASN A 73 14.96 22.49 -4.10
C ASN A 73 15.25 22.27 -5.60
N GLN A 74 16.51 22.03 -5.99
CA GLN A 74 16.85 21.66 -7.36
C GLN A 74 16.49 20.20 -7.66
N GLN A 75 16.51 19.34 -6.64
CA GLN A 75 16.22 17.91 -6.76
C GLN A 75 14.71 17.62 -6.83
N VAL A 76 13.86 18.53 -6.38
CA VAL A 76 12.41 18.45 -6.55
C VAL A 76 12.07 18.54 -8.05
N LEU A 77 11.52 17.47 -8.61
CA LEU A 77 11.06 17.44 -10.00
C LEU A 77 10.12 18.63 -10.24
N LYS A 78 10.54 19.55 -11.11
CA LYS A 78 9.71 20.68 -11.53
C LYS A 78 8.66 20.15 -12.50
N PRO A 79 7.36 20.15 -12.16
CA PRO A 79 6.34 19.50 -12.97
C PRO A 79 6.25 20.09 -14.39
N ASP A 80 6.64 21.34 -14.61
CA ASP A 80 6.61 21.94 -15.96
C ASP A 80 7.84 21.64 -16.81
N ILE A 81 8.95 21.23 -16.19
CA ILE A 81 10.19 20.89 -16.89
C ILE A 81 10.29 19.38 -17.11
N ASN A 82 9.78 18.59 -16.16
CA ASN A 82 9.95 17.14 -16.12
C ASN A 82 8.75 16.37 -16.71
N LYS A 83 7.74 17.06 -17.26
CA LYS A 83 6.67 16.39 -18.01
C LYS A 83 7.26 15.73 -19.26
N PRO A 84 7.05 14.42 -19.46
CA PRO A 84 7.42 13.77 -20.71
C PRO A 84 6.62 14.42 -21.85
N LYS A 85 7.33 14.92 -22.86
CA LYS A 85 6.71 15.39 -24.11
C LYS A 85 6.31 14.17 -24.92
N VAL A 86 5.07 13.74 -24.77
CA VAL A 86 4.51 12.63 -25.57
C VAL A 86 4.18 13.18 -26.96
N ASP A 87 4.76 12.60 -28.00
CA ASP A 87 4.43 12.94 -29.39
C ASP A 87 3.00 12.44 -29.69
N PRO A 88 2.06 13.31 -30.11
CA PRO A 88 0.70 12.91 -30.48
C PRO A 88 0.66 11.83 -31.56
N ASN A 89 1.69 11.76 -32.41
CA ASN A 89 1.79 10.77 -33.50
C ASN A 89 2.50 9.47 -33.07
N SER A 90 2.93 9.36 -31.81
CA SER A 90 3.50 8.12 -31.27
C SER A 90 2.43 7.11 -30.87
N PHE A 91 1.15 7.52 -30.85
CA PHE A 91 0.04 6.61 -30.63
C PHE A 91 -0.37 6.00 -31.98
N PRO A 92 -0.45 4.65 -32.10
CA PRO A 92 -0.92 4.04 -33.33
C PRO A 92 -2.38 4.43 -33.59
N ASP A 93 -2.68 4.76 -34.84
CA ASP A 93 -4.05 5.04 -35.28
C ASP A 93 -4.91 3.77 -35.13
N ILE A 94 -5.82 3.80 -34.16
CA ILE A 94 -6.80 2.71 -33.89
C ILE A 94 -7.96 2.73 -34.91
N GLU A 95 -7.96 3.69 -35.84
CA GLU A 95 -9.06 3.95 -36.79
C GLU A 95 -9.50 2.77 -37.66
N PRO A 96 -8.63 1.94 -38.27
CA PRO A 96 -9.12 0.87 -39.15
C PRO A 96 -9.84 -0.24 -38.37
N GLU A 97 -9.28 -0.66 -37.23
CA GLU A 97 -9.85 -1.75 -36.43
C GLU A 97 -11.14 -1.32 -35.70
N ALA A 98 -11.19 -0.08 -35.19
CA ALA A 98 -12.38 0.45 -34.54
C ALA A 98 -13.57 0.59 -35.51
N LYS A 99 -13.31 1.04 -36.74
CA LYS A 99 -14.34 1.23 -37.77
C LYS A 99 -14.93 -0.08 -38.27
N GLU A 100 -14.10 -1.12 -38.41
CA GLU A 100 -14.59 -2.47 -38.72
C GLU A 100 -15.48 -3.03 -37.61
N ARG A 101 -15.14 -2.76 -36.36
CA ARG A 101 -15.90 -3.24 -35.20
C ARG A 101 -17.25 -2.55 -35.08
N GLU A 102 -17.31 -1.25 -35.38
CA GLU A 102 -18.56 -0.48 -35.43
C GLU A 102 -19.49 -0.97 -36.56
N ALA A 103 -18.95 -1.18 -37.77
CA ALA A 103 -19.72 -1.70 -38.89
C ALA A 103 -20.31 -3.11 -38.63
N LYS A 104 -19.56 -3.99 -37.95
CA LYS A 104 -20.06 -5.32 -37.54
C LYS A 104 -21.21 -5.21 -36.53
N LEU A 105 -21.10 -4.31 -35.56
CA LEU A 105 -22.16 -4.04 -34.58
C LEU A 105 -23.43 -3.45 -35.21
N GLU A 106 -23.30 -2.58 -36.21
CA GLU A 106 -24.44 -2.04 -36.96
C GLU A 106 -25.16 -3.12 -37.78
N ALA A 107 -24.40 -4.00 -38.46
CA ALA A 107 -24.96 -5.12 -39.21
C ALA A 107 -25.70 -6.11 -38.30
N GLU A 108 -25.19 -6.38 -37.09
CA GLU A 108 -25.88 -7.20 -36.09
C GLU A 108 -27.16 -6.54 -35.56
N ARG A 109 -27.16 -5.21 -35.35
CA ARG A 109 -28.37 -4.47 -34.93
C ARG A 109 -29.47 -4.53 -35.99
N LEU A 110 -29.13 -4.40 -37.27
CA LEU A 110 -30.08 -4.51 -38.38
C LEU A 110 -30.67 -5.91 -38.50
N LYS A 111 -29.85 -6.96 -38.34
CA LYS A 111 -30.32 -8.36 -38.36
C LYS A 111 -31.20 -8.72 -37.16
N LYS A 112 -31.00 -8.06 -36.02
CA LYS A 112 -31.81 -8.25 -34.80
C LYS A 112 -33.12 -7.47 -34.82
N SER A 113 -33.27 -6.52 -35.76
CA SER A 113 -34.48 -5.70 -35.94
C SER A 113 -35.44 -6.20 -37.03
N GLN A 114 -35.11 -7.30 -37.72
CA GLN A 114 -36.04 -8.10 -38.53
C GLN A 114 -36.50 -9.33 -37.74
#